data_AF-A0A3S0EKJ5-F1
#
_entry.id   AF-A0A3S0EKJ5-F1
#
_cell.length_a   1.000
_cell.length_b   1.000
_cell.length_c   1.000
_cell.angle_alpha   90.00
_cell.angle_beta   90.00
_cell.angle_gamma   90.00
#
_symmetry.space_group_name_H-M   'P 1'
#
loop_
_entity.id
_entity.type
_entity.pdbx_description
1 polymer ?
#
loop_
_entity_poly.entity_id
_entity_poly.type
_entity_poly.pdbx_seq_one_letter_code
_entity_poly.pdbx_strand_id
1 'polypeptide(L)'
;MPKARNCNITTQLQQQKPDIFQPNISYSPWIFNVCGFPYRNPGFKLTSSKLTYKMSNGDRQVLFLSSRDGLPYGVVPRRIINYLSLKIKESSDRIISLGETKTEIIKKILNKNIGGRDLLLFQDQFKRTLETNFFYAYDKPSKDSKSYFPVETLSVPIGSFKAQDDFWDSISGDGVLKISEPFLEIVNHSFPVNDDKLSQLKSPRHIDLYGFLHRQNHQLCVNYKAPFSYEISFLKDIFGKDFPETNSGMAHFRAKIKESLESICRLDKFRIELNHTHLKLTPDRDLIFDPNDPRTYLPPQPPSEAEKEKSANRALLVDLLGSSVEELSDSMIVQMNKIYEKSGAEEIEAAYQYARKNAKENFEGYLGITLRNPDWYAGLLEANKKNKALETEKLQSKLIADSWREVSNEERKTIKDNIKTGLEKLLSTIAQKKLANPLPKIINEVTINGLLAAYDFNQPQHSHKHFRFHSALSEASYSLWLMETFPDYANQPTFCTHDESLGWNIASLLHKLNQSVV
;
A
#
# COMPACT_ATOMS: atom_id res chain seq x y z
N MET A 1 -4.85 82.89 -9.94
CA MET A 1 -5.90 82.02 -9.38
C MET A 1 -7.21 82.35 -10.08
N PRO A 2 -7.84 81.38 -10.77
CA PRO A 2 -8.99 80.70 -10.18
C PRO A 2 -9.10 79.18 -10.50
N LYS A 3 -9.56 78.46 -9.46
CA LYS A 3 -10.40 77.25 -9.37
C LYS A 3 -10.31 76.18 -10.47
N ALA A 4 -9.68 75.06 -10.09
CA ALA A 4 -9.78 73.76 -10.75
C ALA A 4 -11.23 73.24 -10.78
N ARG A 5 -11.68 72.80 -11.95
CA ARG A 5 -12.91 72.02 -12.14
C ARG A 5 -12.58 70.54 -11.98
N ASN A 6 -13.17 69.92 -10.95
CA ASN A 6 -13.19 68.46 -10.80
C ASN A 6 -14.10 67.87 -11.86
N CYS A 7 -13.53 67.06 -12.77
CA CYS A 7 -14.28 66.22 -13.69
C CYS A 7 -14.26 64.79 -13.13
N ASN A 8 -15.38 64.37 -12.53
CA ASN A 8 -15.59 62.99 -12.13
C ASN A 8 -15.80 62.15 -13.39
N ILE A 9 -14.78 61.38 -13.78
CA ILE A 9 -14.93 60.27 -14.73
C ILE A 9 -15.13 59.01 -13.88
N THR A 10 -16.38 58.61 -13.74
CA THR A 10 -16.73 57.25 -13.31
C THR A 10 -16.36 56.32 -14.45
N THR A 11 -15.12 55.85 -14.45
CA THR A 11 -14.65 54.82 -15.40
C THR A 11 -15.31 53.51 -15.03
N GLN A 12 -16.29 53.09 -15.85
CA GLN A 12 -16.73 51.71 -15.90
C GLN A 12 -15.50 50.85 -16.27
N LEU A 13 -14.94 50.16 -15.27
CA LEU A 13 -14.03 49.05 -15.47
C LEU A 13 -14.83 47.89 -16.08
N GLN A 14 -15.11 47.96 -17.37
CA GLN A 14 -15.22 46.73 -18.16
C GLN A 14 -13.82 46.11 -18.13
N GLN A 15 -13.70 45.02 -17.37
CA GLN A 15 -12.54 44.14 -17.44
C GLN A 15 -12.41 43.66 -18.89
N GLN A 16 -11.57 44.34 -19.68
CA GLN A 16 -11.12 43.81 -20.96
C GLN A 16 -10.38 42.52 -20.65
N LYS A 17 -11.02 41.39 -20.98
CA LYS A 17 -10.41 40.06 -20.97
C LYS A 17 -9.18 40.17 -21.89
N PRO A 18 -7.95 40.03 -21.38
CA PRO A 18 -6.78 40.15 -22.25
C PRO A 18 -6.87 39.10 -23.36
N ASP A 19 -6.61 39.52 -24.61
CA ASP A 19 -6.49 38.67 -25.80
C ASP A 19 -5.25 37.73 -25.64
N ILE A 20 -5.33 36.77 -24.72
CA ILE A 20 -4.23 35.85 -24.35
C ILE A 20 -4.16 34.65 -25.32
N PHE A 21 -5.15 34.46 -26.20
CA PHE A 21 -5.14 33.33 -27.12
C PHE A 21 -4.23 33.62 -28.32
N GLN A 22 -3.01 33.06 -28.30
CA GLN A 22 -2.15 33.10 -29.48
C GLN A 22 -2.84 32.38 -30.64
N PRO A 23 -2.76 32.92 -31.87
CA PRO A 23 -3.28 32.22 -33.04
C PRO A 23 -2.62 30.84 -33.16
N ASN A 24 -3.42 29.83 -33.52
CA ASN A 24 -3.01 28.46 -33.80
C ASN A 24 -2.60 27.62 -32.57
N ILE A 25 -3.15 27.92 -31.39
CA ILE A 25 -3.08 27.05 -30.22
C ILE A 25 -4.36 26.20 -30.10
N SER A 26 -4.16 24.93 -29.83
CA SER A 26 -5.19 24.00 -29.34
C SER A 26 -4.84 23.53 -27.94
N TYR A 27 -5.81 22.97 -27.22
CA TYR A 27 -5.59 22.43 -25.88
C TYR A 27 -5.83 20.93 -25.88
N SER A 28 -4.87 20.16 -25.38
CA SER A 28 -4.98 18.70 -25.34
C SER A 28 -5.09 18.20 -23.89
N PRO A 29 -6.20 17.56 -23.50
CA PRO A 29 -6.30 16.99 -22.17
C PRO A 29 -5.41 15.76 -22.04
N TRP A 30 -4.57 15.76 -21.01
CA TRP A 30 -3.56 14.72 -20.80
C TRP A 30 -4.12 13.29 -20.78
N ILE A 31 -5.28 13.09 -20.15
CA ILE A 31 -5.88 11.77 -20.01
C ILE A 31 -6.12 11.09 -21.37
N PHE A 32 -6.47 11.85 -22.41
CA PHE A 32 -6.74 11.31 -23.75
C PHE A 32 -5.46 11.03 -24.57
N ASN A 33 -4.30 11.50 -24.12
CA ASN A 33 -3.02 11.18 -24.77
C ASN A 33 -2.37 9.91 -24.19
N VAL A 34 -2.73 9.52 -22.96
CA VAL A 34 -2.17 8.34 -22.29
C VAL A 34 -3.18 7.18 -22.24
N CYS A 35 -4.45 7.51 -22.08
CA CYS A 35 -5.55 6.55 -22.09
C CYS A 35 -6.53 6.96 -23.19
N GLY A 36 -6.03 7.11 -24.42
CA GLY A 36 -6.79 7.62 -25.55
C GLY A 36 -7.79 6.64 -26.14
N PHE A 37 -8.57 7.16 -27.10
CA PHE A 37 -9.51 6.36 -27.90
C PHE A 37 -8.78 5.22 -28.63
N PRO A 38 -9.48 4.13 -29.00
CA PRO A 38 -8.91 3.13 -29.91
C PRO A 38 -8.29 3.74 -31.17
N TYR A 39 -7.18 3.18 -31.66
CA TYR A 39 -6.55 3.61 -32.92
C TYR A 39 -7.29 3.16 -34.16
N ARG A 40 -7.98 2.03 -34.06
CA ARG A 40 -8.78 1.42 -35.12
C ARG A 40 -10.16 1.12 -34.57
N ASN A 41 -11.11 0.92 -35.47
CA ASN A 41 -12.44 0.46 -35.07
C ASN A 41 -12.29 -0.86 -34.28
N PRO A 42 -12.65 -0.89 -32.98
CA PRO A 42 -12.55 -2.11 -32.17
C PRO A 42 -13.54 -3.20 -32.62
N GLY A 43 -14.43 -2.88 -33.56
CA GLY A 43 -15.47 -3.77 -34.06
C GLY A 43 -16.67 -3.84 -33.12
N PHE A 44 -17.82 -4.23 -33.68
CA PHE A 44 -19.02 -4.53 -32.91
C PHE A 44 -18.92 -5.98 -32.41
N LYS A 45 -18.36 -6.20 -31.21
CA LYS A 45 -18.67 -7.43 -30.47
C LYS A 45 -19.88 -7.13 -29.59
N LEU A 46 -21.06 -7.24 -30.20
CA LEU A 46 -22.37 -7.26 -29.53
C LEU A 46 -22.47 -8.49 -28.63
N THR A 47 -21.83 -8.46 -27.47
CA THR A 47 -22.26 -9.28 -26.34
C THR A 47 -23.13 -8.39 -25.47
N SER A 48 -24.39 -8.21 -25.90
CA SER A 48 -25.63 -7.91 -25.14
C SER A 48 -25.65 -6.92 -23.95
N SER A 49 -24.57 -6.23 -23.58
CA SER A 49 -24.54 -5.30 -22.45
C SER A 49 -23.40 -4.28 -22.59
N LYS A 50 -23.63 -3.19 -23.35
CA LYS A 50 -22.73 -2.02 -23.53
C LYS A 50 -21.33 -2.35 -24.09
N LEU A 51 -20.98 -1.77 -25.24
CA LEU A 51 -19.61 -1.84 -25.75
C LEU A 51 -18.68 -1.10 -24.77
N THR A 52 -17.88 -1.88 -24.05
CA THR A 52 -16.90 -1.39 -23.09
C THR A 52 -15.50 -1.48 -23.68
N TYR A 53 -14.71 -0.42 -23.55
CA TYR A 53 -13.29 -0.45 -23.87
C TYR A 53 -12.50 0.01 -22.67
N LYS A 54 -11.56 -0.82 -22.22
CA LYS A 54 -10.80 -0.58 -21.01
C LYS A 54 -9.34 -0.33 -21.36
N MET A 55 -8.81 0.77 -20.85
CA MET A 55 -7.42 1.15 -20.95
C MET A 55 -6.80 1.22 -19.56
N SER A 56 -5.89 0.33 -19.21
CA SER A 56 -5.02 0.47 -18.03
C SER A 56 -3.66 1.09 -18.37
N ASN A 57 -3.08 1.84 -17.44
CA ASN A 57 -1.68 2.24 -17.38
C ASN A 57 -1.25 2.19 -15.90
N GLY A 58 -0.55 1.12 -15.51
CA GLY A 58 -0.25 0.84 -14.11
C GLY A 58 -1.52 0.68 -13.27
N ASP A 59 -1.62 1.46 -12.20
CA ASP A 59 -2.76 1.55 -11.28
C ASP A 59 -3.95 2.33 -11.88
N ARG A 60 -3.77 3.04 -13.00
CA ARG A 60 -4.81 3.88 -13.60
C ARG A 60 -5.56 3.13 -14.67
N GLN A 61 -6.87 3.32 -14.72
CA GLN A 61 -7.77 2.68 -15.68
C GLN A 61 -8.76 3.70 -16.23
N VAL A 62 -8.97 3.70 -17.55
CA VAL A 62 -10.09 4.40 -18.20
C VAL A 62 -11.00 3.36 -18.82
N LEU A 63 -12.28 3.43 -18.52
CA LEU A 63 -13.34 2.63 -19.11
C LEU A 63 -14.20 3.54 -19.98
N PHE A 64 -14.27 3.22 -21.26
CA PHE A 64 -15.11 3.86 -22.25
C PHE A 64 -16.40 3.05 -22.34
N LEU A 65 -17.54 3.66 -22.03
CA LEU A 65 -18.87 3.09 -22.26
C LEU A 65 -19.50 3.79 -23.46
N SER A 66 -19.57 3.06 -24.55
CA SER A 66 -20.24 3.51 -25.76
C SER A 66 -21.76 3.49 -25.61
N SER A 67 -22.42 4.39 -26.35
CA SER A 67 -23.84 4.28 -26.70
C SER A 67 -24.08 3.13 -27.69
N ARG A 68 -25.30 3.04 -28.26
CA ARG A 68 -25.68 2.00 -29.23
C ARG A 68 -24.80 1.99 -30.48
N ASP A 69 -24.23 3.15 -30.83
CA ASP A 69 -23.60 3.31 -32.13
C ASP A 69 -22.17 2.77 -32.17
N GLY A 70 -21.51 2.57 -31.02
CA GLY A 70 -20.17 2.00 -30.87
C GLY A 70 -19.12 3.04 -30.50
N LEU A 71 -17.91 2.59 -30.15
CA LEU A 71 -16.88 3.47 -29.59
C LEU A 71 -16.30 4.45 -30.63
N PRO A 72 -15.94 5.69 -30.23
CA PRO A 72 -15.15 6.60 -31.03
C PRO A 72 -13.73 6.05 -31.21
N TYR A 73 -13.16 6.18 -32.41
CA TYR A 73 -11.80 5.72 -32.72
C TYR A 73 -11.10 6.59 -33.76
N GLY A 74 -9.78 6.46 -33.83
CA GLY A 74 -8.97 7.12 -34.87
C GLY A 74 -8.77 8.62 -34.63
N VAL A 75 -8.52 9.36 -35.72
CA VAL A 75 -8.06 10.76 -35.66
C VAL A 75 -9.17 11.72 -35.26
N VAL A 76 -10.39 11.50 -35.74
CA VAL A 76 -11.50 12.45 -35.61
C VAL A 76 -11.86 12.73 -34.14
N PRO A 77 -12.09 11.72 -33.27
CA PRO A 77 -12.39 11.95 -31.86
C PRO A 77 -11.33 12.76 -31.12
N ARG A 78 -10.05 12.54 -31.41
CA ARG A 78 -8.93 13.26 -30.79
C ARG A 78 -8.96 14.74 -31.13
N ARG A 79 -9.24 15.06 -32.39
CA ARG A 79 -9.38 16.44 -32.86
C ARG A 79 -10.62 17.12 -32.30
N ILE A 80 -11.73 16.39 -32.17
CA ILE A 80 -12.94 16.89 -31.52
C ILE A 80 -12.61 17.29 -30.07
N ILE A 81 -11.96 16.40 -29.29
CA ILE A 81 -11.60 16.70 -27.90
C ILE A 81 -10.70 17.94 -27.80
N ASN A 82 -9.70 18.08 -28.68
CA ASN A 82 -8.82 19.24 -28.65
C ASN A 82 -9.57 20.53 -29.02
N TYR A 83 -10.46 20.48 -30.02
CA TYR A 83 -11.31 21.62 -30.39
C TYR A 83 -12.28 22.02 -29.28
N LEU A 84 -12.94 21.04 -28.64
CA LEU A 84 -13.83 21.29 -27.50
C LEU A 84 -13.05 21.93 -26.34
N SER A 85 -11.84 21.45 -26.09
CA SER A 85 -10.97 22.00 -25.04
C SER A 85 -10.62 23.47 -25.30
N LEU A 86 -10.32 23.81 -26.55
CA LEU A 86 -10.11 25.20 -26.98
C LEU A 86 -11.36 26.05 -26.71
N LYS A 87 -12.53 25.60 -27.18
CA LYS A 87 -13.78 26.35 -27.01
C LYS A 87 -14.17 26.58 -25.55
N ILE A 88 -13.93 25.59 -24.70
CA ILE A 88 -14.14 25.70 -23.25
C ILE A 88 -13.18 26.71 -22.62
N LYS A 89 -11.91 26.70 -23.03
CA LYS A 89 -10.91 27.68 -22.52
C LYS A 89 -11.26 29.10 -22.98
N GLU A 90 -11.69 29.28 -24.23
CA GLU A 90 -12.14 30.57 -24.79
C GLU A 90 -13.37 31.13 -24.04
N SER A 91 -14.42 30.32 -23.88
CA SER A 91 -15.66 30.74 -23.20
C SER A 91 -15.43 30.96 -21.71
N SER A 92 -14.60 30.12 -21.08
CA SER A 92 -14.52 29.98 -19.61
C SER A 92 -15.88 29.62 -18.98
N ASP A 93 -16.78 29.02 -19.77
CA ASP A 93 -18.14 28.64 -19.39
C ASP A 93 -18.45 27.23 -19.91
N ARG A 94 -19.41 26.57 -19.26
CA ARG A 94 -19.92 25.24 -19.60
C ARG A 94 -20.79 25.26 -20.85
N ILE A 95 -21.35 26.40 -21.22
CA ILE A 95 -22.13 26.53 -22.45
C ILE A 95 -21.20 27.08 -23.51
N ILE A 96 -20.88 26.27 -24.52
CA ILE A 96 -19.99 26.66 -25.62
C ILE A 96 -20.75 26.69 -26.93
N SER A 97 -20.50 27.71 -27.76
CA SER A 97 -20.92 27.69 -29.16
C SER A 97 -19.84 27.03 -30.02
N LEU A 98 -20.23 26.03 -30.80
CA LEU A 98 -19.31 25.32 -31.68
C LEU A 98 -19.06 26.08 -33.00
N GLY A 99 -19.95 26.98 -33.39
CA GLY A 99 -19.89 27.76 -34.63
C GLY A 99 -21.25 27.94 -35.29
N GLU A 100 -21.30 28.81 -36.31
CA GLU A 100 -22.54 29.18 -36.99
C GLU A 100 -23.01 28.10 -37.97
N THR A 101 -22.05 27.41 -38.61
CA THR A 101 -22.35 26.38 -39.62
C THR A 101 -21.59 25.07 -39.38
N LYS A 102 -22.22 23.96 -39.79
CA LYS A 102 -21.62 22.61 -39.81
C LYS A 102 -20.28 22.58 -40.55
N THR A 103 -20.21 23.29 -41.68
CA THR A 103 -19.01 23.37 -42.53
C THR A 103 -17.87 24.07 -41.81
N GLU A 104 -18.14 25.13 -41.06
CA GLU A 104 -17.14 25.80 -40.24
C GLU A 104 -16.63 24.90 -39.11
N ILE A 105 -17.52 24.19 -38.41
CA ILE A 105 -17.13 23.26 -37.34
C ILE A 105 -16.18 22.20 -37.89
N ILE A 106 -16.54 21.59 -39.02
CA ILE A 106 -15.70 20.61 -39.69
C ILE A 106 -14.35 21.20 -40.09
N LYS A 107 -14.37 22.38 -40.71
CA LYS A 107 -13.15 23.04 -41.18
C LYS A 107 -12.23 23.35 -40.00
N LYS A 108 -12.77 23.79 -38.86
CA LYS A 108 -12.01 24.06 -37.63
C LYS A 108 -11.45 22.77 -37.01
N ILE A 109 -12.21 21.68 -36.97
CA ILE A 109 -11.75 20.42 -36.34
C ILE A 109 -10.76 19.66 -37.23
N LEU A 110 -11.00 19.61 -38.54
CA LEU A 110 -10.20 18.79 -39.46
C LEU A 110 -9.13 19.57 -40.21
N ASN A 111 -9.16 20.91 -40.16
CA ASN A 111 -8.33 21.80 -40.98
C ASN A 111 -8.38 21.46 -42.49
N LYS A 112 -9.52 20.97 -42.97
CA LYS A 112 -9.78 20.69 -44.38
C LYS A 112 -11.28 20.70 -44.68
N ASN A 113 -11.61 20.99 -45.93
CA ASN A 113 -12.94 20.73 -46.46
C ASN A 113 -13.09 19.22 -46.70
N ILE A 114 -14.27 18.67 -46.42
CA ILE A 114 -14.59 17.25 -46.64
C ILE A 114 -15.84 17.12 -47.50
N GLY A 115 -15.89 16.06 -48.31
CA GLY A 115 -17.04 15.71 -49.14
C GLY A 115 -17.79 14.47 -48.64
N GLY A 116 -18.90 14.15 -49.30
CA GLY A 116 -19.92 13.13 -48.92
C GLY A 116 -19.48 12.01 -47.98
N ARG A 117 -18.59 11.10 -48.42
CA ARG A 117 -18.17 9.94 -47.60
C ARG A 117 -17.42 10.34 -46.32
N ASP A 118 -16.48 11.28 -46.42
CA ASP A 118 -15.71 11.78 -45.28
C ASP A 118 -16.62 12.54 -44.29
N LEU A 119 -17.63 13.24 -44.81
CA LEU A 119 -18.65 13.91 -44.01
C LEU A 119 -19.45 12.90 -43.17
N LEU A 120 -19.93 11.82 -43.77
CA LEU A 120 -20.66 10.77 -43.05
C LEU A 120 -19.79 10.11 -41.97
N LEU A 121 -18.51 9.83 -42.27
CA LEU A 121 -17.58 9.30 -41.28
C LEU A 121 -17.32 10.29 -40.14
N PHE A 122 -17.17 11.58 -40.47
CA PHE A 122 -17.01 12.61 -39.47
C PHE A 122 -18.24 12.70 -38.56
N GLN A 123 -19.45 12.75 -39.13
CA GLN A 123 -20.71 12.79 -38.38
C GLN A 123 -20.84 11.60 -37.43
N ASP A 124 -20.56 10.39 -37.93
CA ASP A 124 -20.55 9.16 -37.14
C ASP A 124 -19.56 9.26 -35.97
N GLN A 125 -18.30 9.63 -36.22
CA GLN A 125 -17.30 9.78 -35.16
C GLN A 125 -17.62 10.94 -34.20
N PHE A 126 -18.22 12.01 -34.69
CA PHE A 126 -18.66 13.14 -33.89
C PHE A 126 -19.73 12.70 -32.90
N LYS A 127 -20.79 12.06 -33.39
CA LYS A 127 -21.86 11.49 -32.56
C LYS A 127 -21.32 10.52 -31.52
N ARG A 128 -20.50 9.54 -31.93
CA ARG A 128 -19.87 8.58 -31.01
C ARG A 128 -19.02 9.26 -29.94
N THR A 129 -18.28 10.30 -30.31
CA THR A 129 -17.43 11.04 -29.36
C THR A 129 -18.29 11.73 -28.31
N LEU A 130 -19.39 12.37 -28.73
CA LEU A 130 -20.29 13.06 -27.81
C LEU A 130 -21.07 12.10 -26.89
N GLU A 131 -21.50 10.96 -27.43
CA GLU A 131 -22.35 10.00 -26.69
C GLU A 131 -21.58 9.01 -25.80
N THR A 132 -20.24 8.97 -25.93
CA THR A 132 -19.43 8.06 -25.12
C THR A 132 -19.22 8.62 -23.73
N ASN A 133 -19.43 7.77 -22.73
CA ASN A 133 -19.11 8.08 -21.33
C ASN A 133 -17.74 7.50 -20.98
N PHE A 134 -16.92 8.24 -20.23
CA PHE A 134 -15.55 7.84 -19.88
C PHE A 134 -15.36 7.81 -18.37
N PHE A 135 -15.12 6.63 -17.81
CA PHE A 135 -14.90 6.45 -16.38
C PHE A 135 -13.41 6.32 -16.13
N TYR A 136 -12.85 7.19 -15.31
CA TYR A 136 -11.48 7.06 -14.84
C TYR A 136 -11.49 6.37 -13.48
N ALA A 137 -10.60 5.42 -13.27
CA ALA A 137 -10.39 4.73 -12.00
C ALA A 137 -8.88 4.69 -11.70
N TYR A 138 -8.53 4.73 -10.43
CA TYR A 138 -7.16 4.52 -9.98
C TYR A 138 -7.17 3.51 -8.83
N ASP A 139 -6.34 2.48 -8.91
CA ASP A 139 -6.14 1.49 -7.86
C ASP A 139 -5.20 2.09 -6.81
N LYS A 140 -5.75 2.65 -5.72
CA LYS A 140 -4.91 2.96 -4.55
C LYS A 140 -4.42 1.65 -3.95
N PRO A 141 -3.14 1.55 -3.53
CA PRO A 141 -2.67 0.41 -2.75
C PRO A 141 -3.26 0.49 -1.33
N SER A 142 -4.50 0.02 -1.15
CA SER A 142 -5.02 -0.39 0.16
C SER A 142 -5.68 -1.76 0.01
N LYS A 143 -5.29 -2.71 0.86
CA LYS A 143 -5.49 -4.15 0.67
C LYS A 143 -6.88 -4.70 0.97
N ASP A 144 -7.82 -3.92 1.49
CA ASP A 144 -9.16 -4.41 1.77
C ASP A 144 -10.22 -3.74 0.91
N SER A 145 -10.92 -4.59 0.17
CA SER A 145 -11.80 -4.30 -0.97
C SER A 145 -11.06 -3.80 -2.21
N LYS A 146 -11.51 -4.24 -3.39
CA LYS A 146 -11.52 -3.34 -4.57
C LYS A 146 -12.34 -2.14 -4.14
N SER A 147 -11.70 -1.21 -3.46
CA SER A 147 -12.26 0.08 -3.18
C SER A 147 -12.20 0.79 -4.52
N TYR A 148 -13.22 0.50 -5.34
CA TYR A 148 -13.71 1.47 -6.30
C TYR A 148 -14.03 2.71 -5.46
N PHE A 149 -13.04 3.53 -5.15
CA PHE A 149 -13.35 4.91 -4.88
C PHE A 149 -13.96 5.38 -6.19
N PRO A 150 -15.25 5.74 -6.23
CA PRO A 150 -15.73 6.47 -7.37
C PRO A 150 -14.82 7.68 -7.43
N VAL A 151 -13.93 7.74 -8.43
CA VAL A 151 -13.78 9.01 -9.10
C VAL A 151 -15.20 9.28 -9.53
N GLU A 152 -15.84 10.18 -8.79
CA GLU A 152 -17.21 10.64 -8.94
C GLU A 152 -17.67 10.30 -10.33
N THR A 153 -18.59 9.35 -10.45
CA THR A 153 -19.15 8.83 -11.71
C THR A 153 -18.93 9.85 -12.81
N LEU A 154 -17.80 9.71 -13.52
CA LEU A 154 -17.40 10.70 -14.51
C LEU A 154 -18.18 10.31 -15.77
N SER A 155 -19.51 10.38 -15.60
CA SER A 155 -20.40 10.64 -16.68
C SER A 155 -19.90 11.98 -17.20
N VAL A 156 -19.07 11.90 -18.22
CA VAL A 156 -18.95 12.92 -19.23
C VAL A 156 -20.13 12.64 -20.17
N PRO A 157 -21.39 13.03 -19.87
CA PRO A 157 -22.29 13.26 -20.97
C PRO A 157 -21.70 14.48 -21.65
N ILE A 158 -20.92 14.28 -22.72
CA ILE A 158 -20.63 15.40 -23.60
C ILE A 158 -21.98 15.73 -24.25
N GLY A 159 -22.73 16.63 -23.59
CA GLY A 159 -24.08 16.99 -23.95
C GLY A 159 -25.12 15.97 -23.45
N SER A 160 -25.88 16.36 -22.44
CA SER A 160 -27.18 15.74 -22.16
C SER A 160 -28.18 16.12 -23.26
N PHE A 161 -28.09 15.49 -24.42
CA PHE A 161 -29.12 15.61 -25.44
C PHE A 161 -30.23 14.61 -25.12
N LYS A 162 -31.42 15.12 -24.80
CA LYS A 162 -32.63 14.29 -24.73
C LYS A 162 -33.02 13.90 -26.15
N ALA A 163 -33.07 12.58 -26.39
CA ALA A 163 -33.74 11.92 -27.51
C ALA A 163 -33.17 12.25 -28.91
N GLN A 164 -32.53 11.28 -29.56
CA GLN A 164 -33.15 10.42 -30.59
C GLN A 164 -33.32 11.18 -31.92
N ASP A 165 -32.44 10.80 -32.85
CA ASP A 165 -32.36 11.19 -34.26
C ASP A 165 -31.84 12.63 -34.54
N ASP A 166 -30.59 12.63 -35.02
CA ASP A 166 -29.85 13.71 -35.64
C ASP A 166 -29.44 14.92 -34.77
N PHE A 167 -28.57 14.68 -33.78
CA PHE A 167 -27.72 15.75 -33.21
C PHE A 167 -27.06 16.56 -34.34
N TRP A 168 -26.58 15.87 -35.38
CA TRP A 168 -25.99 16.57 -36.52
C TRP A 168 -27.01 17.44 -37.24
N ASP A 169 -28.27 17.03 -37.43
CA ASP A 169 -29.28 17.83 -38.13
C ASP A 169 -29.95 18.90 -37.28
N SER A 170 -29.91 18.74 -35.96
CA SER A 170 -30.27 19.79 -34.99
C SER A 170 -29.18 20.84 -34.76
N ILE A 171 -27.96 20.71 -35.31
CA ILE A 171 -27.02 21.84 -35.49
C ILE A 171 -27.50 22.73 -36.64
N SER A 172 -28.70 23.28 -36.50
CA SER A 172 -29.27 24.34 -37.31
C SER A 172 -29.67 25.47 -36.35
N GLY A 173 -28.73 26.40 -36.11
CA GLY A 173 -28.84 27.48 -35.12
C GLY A 173 -27.83 27.32 -33.98
N ASP A 174 -26.78 28.14 -33.99
CA ASP A 174 -25.75 28.42 -32.97
C ASP A 174 -24.97 27.26 -32.32
N GLY A 175 -25.28 25.99 -32.64
CA GLY A 175 -24.48 24.81 -32.31
C GLY A 175 -24.02 24.78 -30.86
N VAL A 176 -24.93 25.04 -29.92
CA VAL A 176 -24.61 25.21 -28.51
C VAL A 176 -24.48 23.85 -27.82
N LEU A 177 -23.34 23.63 -27.18
CA LEU A 177 -23.05 22.41 -26.41
C LEU A 177 -22.93 22.77 -24.92
N LYS A 178 -23.67 22.04 -24.07
CA LYS A 178 -23.51 22.11 -22.62
C LYS A 178 -22.53 21.04 -22.14
N ILE A 179 -21.44 21.49 -21.55
CA ILE A 179 -20.36 20.68 -21.02
C ILE A 179 -20.64 20.26 -19.58
N SER A 180 -20.30 19.01 -19.24
CA SER A 180 -20.39 18.51 -17.88
C SER A 180 -19.28 19.10 -17.01
N GLU A 181 -19.57 19.28 -15.72
CA GLU A 181 -18.58 19.79 -14.76
C GLU A 181 -17.28 18.95 -14.75
N PRO A 182 -17.36 17.61 -14.76
CA PRO A 182 -16.14 16.82 -14.71
C PRO A 182 -15.31 16.88 -16.01
N PHE A 183 -15.95 17.10 -17.16
CA PHE A 183 -15.21 17.33 -18.40
C PHE A 183 -14.52 18.69 -18.39
N LEU A 184 -15.20 19.71 -17.85
CA LEU A 184 -14.61 21.03 -17.67
C LEU A 184 -13.35 20.94 -16.79
N GLU A 185 -13.38 20.15 -15.72
CA GLU A 185 -12.19 19.89 -14.89
C GLU A 185 -11.06 19.22 -15.69
N ILE A 186 -11.35 18.17 -16.47
CA ILE A 186 -10.37 17.53 -17.36
C ILE A 186 -9.74 18.53 -18.33
N VAL A 187 -10.57 19.39 -18.94
CA VAL A 187 -10.12 20.43 -19.86
C VAL A 187 -9.35 21.52 -19.12
N ASN A 188 -9.67 21.83 -17.87
CA ASN A 188 -8.90 22.78 -17.08
C ASN A 188 -7.46 22.32 -16.88
N HIS A 189 -7.24 20.99 -16.81
CA HIS A 189 -5.92 20.35 -16.77
C HIS A 189 -5.33 19.98 -18.15
N SER A 190 -5.87 20.54 -19.24
CA SER A 190 -5.27 20.43 -20.58
C SER A 190 -4.02 21.31 -20.71
N PHE A 191 -3.16 20.94 -21.65
CA PHE A 191 -1.95 21.70 -21.97
C PHE A 191 -1.99 22.18 -23.44
N PRO A 192 -1.35 23.32 -23.75
CA PRO A 192 -1.37 23.91 -25.07
C PRO A 192 -0.50 23.09 -26.03
N VAL A 193 -0.97 22.99 -27.28
CA VAL A 193 -0.29 22.35 -28.40
C VAL A 193 -0.47 23.22 -29.66
N ASN A 194 0.45 23.13 -30.62
CA ASN A 194 0.30 23.85 -31.89
C ASN A 194 -0.76 23.16 -32.75
N ASP A 195 -1.84 23.87 -33.05
CA ASP A 195 -2.97 23.34 -33.81
C ASP A 195 -2.61 23.05 -35.27
N ASP A 196 -1.79 23.91 -35.91
CA ASP A 196 -1.36 23.70 -37.30
C ASP A 196 -0.55 22.41 -37.44
N LYS A 197 0.39 22.15 -36.51
CA LYS A 197 1.20 20.92 -36.50
C LYS A 197 0.34 19.72 -36.18
N LEU A 198 -0.52 19.82 -35.17
CA LEU A 198 -1.46 18.76 -34.81
C LEU A 198 -2.35 18.36 -35.99
N SER A 199 -2.84 19.34 -36.75
CA SER A 199 -3.73 19.12 -37.91
C SER A 199 -3.04 18.40 -39.08
N GLN A 200 -1.70 18.43 -39.15
CA GLN A 200 -0.92 17.71 -40.16
C GLN A 200 -0.70 16.23 -39.82
N LEU A 201 -0.92 15.84 -38.56
CA LEU A 201 -0.79 14.46 -38.12
C LEU A 201 -1.97 13.61 -38.61
N LYS A 202 -1.66 12.58 -39.41
CA LYS A 202 -2.64 11.70 -40.07
C LYS A 202 -2.92 10.40 -39.32
N SER A 203 -2.06 10.03 -38.37
CA SER A 203 -2.21 8.82 -37.57
C SER A 203 -2.65 9.18 -36.15
N PRO A 204 -3.62 8.45 -35.58
CA PRO A 204 -4.08 8.72 -34.23
C PRO A 204 -2.99 8.49 -33.18
N ARG A 205 -2.07 7.54 -33.42
CA ARG A 205 -0.89 7.34 -32.56
C ARG A 205 0.06 8.54 -32.59
N HIS A 206 0.19 9.21 -33.74
CA HIS A 206 1.06 10.39 -33.83
C HIS A 206 0.47 11.53 -33.00
N ILE A 207 -0.85 11.70 -33.00
CA ILE A 207 -1.54 12.72 -32.20
C ILE A 207 -1.33 12.50 -30.70
N ASP A 208 -1.57 11.28 -30.22
CA ASP A 208 -1.42 10.96 -28.80
C ASP A 208 0.04 11.12 -28.36
N LEU A 209 0.99 10.63 -29.18
CA LEU A 209 2.42 10.75 -28.89
C LEU A 209 2.88 12.21 -28.94
N TYR A 210 2.35 13.02 -29.86
CA TYR A 210 2.64 14.46 -29.93
C TYR A 210 2.19 15.19 -28.67
N GLY A 211 0.95 14.93 -28.23
CA GLY A 211 0.43 15.46 -26.97
C GLY A 211 1.27 15.01 -25.77
N PHE A 212 1.58 13.71 -25.69
CA PHE A 212 2.43 13.16 -24.64
C PHE A 212 3.80 13.87 -24.59
N LEU A 213 4.49 13.99 -25.72
CA LEU A 213 5.81 14.63 -25.79
C LEU A 213 5.77 16.10 -25.40
N HIS A 214 4.75 16.87 -25.83
CA HIS A 214 4.60 18.26 -25.41
C HIS A 214 4.42 18.38 -23.90
N ARG A 215 3.54 17.57 -23.32
CA ARG A 215 3.34 17.57 -21.87
C ARG A 215 4.61 17.19 -21.14
N GLN A 216 5.28 16.11 -21.56
CA GLN A 216 6.50 15.67 -20.90
C GLN A 216 7.60 16.72 -21.04
N ASN A 217 7.76 17.35 -22.21
CA ASN A 217 8.71 18.44 -22.41
C ASN A 217 8.42 19.61 -21.47
N HIS A 218 7.15 20.02 -21.37
CA HIS A 218 6.72 21.06 -20.43
C HIS A 218 7.10 20.71 -18.99
N GLN A 219 6.76 19.50 -18.53
CA GLN A 219 7.09 19.02 -17.19
C GLN A 219 8.60 19.00 -16.93
N LEU A 220 9.41 18.57 -17.90
CA LEU A 220 10.85 18.54 -17.76
C LEU A 220 11.44 19.95 -17.73
N CYS A 221 10.92 20.88 -18.53
CA CYS A 221 11.40 22.26 -18.52
C CYS A 221 11.07 23.01 -17.22
N VAL A 222 9.88 22.77 -16.67
CA VAL A 222 9.40 23.44 -15.45
C VAL A 222 9.99 22.80 -14.19
N ASN A 223 9.95 21.47 -14.07
CA ASN A 223 10.24 20.77 -12.81
C ASN A 223 11.65 20.20 -12.73
N TYR A 224 12.11 19.50 -13.78
CA TYR A 224 13.27 18.60 -13.66
C TYR A 224 14.56 19.15 -14.27
N LYS A 225 14.46 20.09 -15.23
CA LYS A 225 15.57 20.73 -15.98
C LYS A 225 16.63 19.76 -16.54
N ALA A 226 16.31 18.47 -16.66
CA ALA A 226 17.21 17.42 -17.11
C ALA A 226 16.51 16.48 -18.10
N PRO A 227 17.26 15.80 -18.99
CA PRO A 227 16.72 14.75 -19.85
C PRO A 227 16.10 13.61 -19.05
N PHE A 228 15.05 13.00 -19.59
CA PHE A 228 14.39 11.84 -18.99
C PHE A 228 14.24 10.70 -19.98
N SER A 229 14.47 9.47 -19.52
CA SER A 229 14.38 8.25 -20.32
C SER A 229 13.12 7.46 -19.95
N TYR A 230 12.25 7.22 -20.92
CA TYR A 230 11.08 6.35 -20.79
C TYR A 230 11.40 4.96 -21.31
N GLU A 231 11.10 3.92 -20.55
CA GLU A 231 11.24 2.55 -21.04
C GLU A 231 10.29 2.28 -22.22
N ILE A 232 10.76 1.50 -23.20
CA ILE A 232 9.93 1.11 -24.36
C ILE A 232 8.75 0.24 -23.94
N SER A 233 8.91 -0.60 -22.91
CA SER A 233 7.83 -1.36 -22.26
C SER A 233 6.69 -0.44 -21.81
N PHE A 234 7.02 0.60 -21.04
CA PHE A 234 6.07 1.61 -20.58
C PHE A 234 5.36 2.31 -21.74
N LEU A 235 6.09 2.69 -22.80
CA LEU A 235 5.47 3.28 -23.98
C LEU A 235 4.55 2.30 -24.71
N LYS A 236 4.85 1.00 -24.70
CA LYS A 236 4.00 -0.04 -25.29
C LYS A 236 2.70 -0.18 -24.52
N ASP A 237 2.73 -0.09 -23.20
CA ASP A 237 1.53 -0.15 -22.37
C ASP A 237 0.56 0.99 -22.69
N ILE A 238 1.09 2.14 -23.12
CA ILE A 238 0.31 3.33 -23.48
C ILE A 238 -0.12 3.29 -24.95
N PHE A 239 0.83 3.18 -25.88
CA PHE A 239 0.65 3.41 -27.32
C PHE A 239 0.66 2.12 -28.16
N GLY A 240 0.83 0.96 -27.52
CA GLY A 240 1.15 -0.30 -28.17
C GLY A 240 0.20 -1.45 -27.86
N LYS A 241 -1.02 -1.17 -27.39
CA LYS A 241 -1.99 -2.23 -27.03
C LYS A 241 -2.53 -3.03 -28.21
N ASP A 242 -2.42 -2.50 -29.43
CA ASP A 242 -2.76 -3.22 -30.66
C ASP A 242 -1.67 -4.22 -31.09
N PHE A 243 -0.54 -4.30 -30.38
CA PHE A 243 0.54 -5.23 -30.65
C PHE A 243 0.53 -6.41 -29.66
N PRO A 244 0.77 -7.65 -30.13
CA PRO A 244 0.87 -8.81 -29.26
C PRO A 244 1.98 -8.69 -28.21
N GLU A 245 1.82 -9.38 -27.07
CA GLU A 245 2.86 -9.59 -26.04
C GLU A 245 3.90 -10.63 -26.47
N THR A 246 4.46 -10.43 -27.66
CA THR A 246 5.51 -11.29 -28.23
C THR A 246 6.71 -10.44 -28.63
N ASN A 247 7.88 -11.07 -28.79
CA ASN A 247 9.07 -10.39 -29.29
C ASN A 247 8.84 -9.74 -30.66
N SER A 248 8.06 -10.39 -31.53
CA SER A 248 7.66 -9.84 -32.83
C SER A 248 6.70 -8.65 -32.68
N GLY A 249 5.76 -8.72 -31.74
CA GLY A 249 4.86 -7.61 -31.41
C GLY A 249 5.62 -6.39 -30.89
N MET A 250 6.59 -6.59 -29.99
CA MET A 250 7.47 -5.52 -29.49
C MET A 250 8.35 -4.94 -30.61
N ALA A 251 8.90 -5.76 -31.50
CA ALA A 251 9.68 -5.28 -32.64
C ALA A 251 8.83 -4.41 -33.58
N HIS A 252 7.59 -4.84 -33.87
CA HIS A 252 6.67 -4.09 -34.70
C HIS A 252 6.20 -2.79 -34.02
N PHE A 253 5.97 -2.82 -32.71
CA PHE A 253 5.69 -1.63 -31.91
C PHE A 253 6.83 -0.61 -31.99
N ARG A 254 8.08 -1.05 -31.78
CA ARG A 254 9.27 -0.18 -31.91
C ARG A 254 9.37 0.47 -33.28
N ALA A 255 9.13 -0.29 -34.35
CA ALA A 255 9.11 0.25 -35.70
C ALA A 255 8.03 1.34 -35.86
N LYS A 256 6.84 1.11 -35.31
CA LYS A 256 5.72 2.08 -35.36
C LYS A 256 5.92 3.31 -34.47
N ILE A 257 6.55 3.18 -33.31
CA ILE A 257 6.95 4.34 -32.51
C ILE A 257 8.00 5.16 -33.23
N LYS A 258 9.02 4.52 -33.81
CA LYS A 258 10.03 5.21 -34.62
C LYS A 258 9.40 6.00 -35.76
N GLU A 259 8.51 5.38 -36.54
CA GLU A 259 7.75 6.05 -37.61
C GLU A 259 6.95 7.26 -37.06
N SER A 260 6.31 7.10 -35.90
CA SER A 260 5.53 8.17 -35.28
C SER A 260 6.41 9.35 -34.85
N LEU A 261 7.56 9.06 -34.24
CA LEU A 261 8.54 10.06 -33.81
C LEU A 261 9.14 10.80 -35.01
N GLU A 262 9.49 10.10 -36.09
CA GLU A 262 9.97 10.73 -37.32
C GLU A 262 8.92 11.67 -37.92
N SER A 263 7.65 11.27 -37.91
CA SER A 263 6.54 12.14 -38.36
C SER A 263 6.39 13.39 -37.49
N ILE A 264 6.56 13.26 -36.18
CA ILE A 264 6.46 14.37 -35.22
C ILE A 264 7.68 15.30 -35.36
N CYS A 265 8.89 14.76 -35.42
CA CYS A 265 10.13 15.54 -35.50
C CYS A 265 10.29 16.30 -36.83
N ARG A 266 9.52 15.95 -37.88
CA ARG A 266 9.42 16.76 -39.11
C ARG A 266 8.63 18.05 -38.92
N LEU A 267 7.68 18.05 -37.97
CA LEU A 267 6.80 19.18 -37.68
C LEU A 267 7.33 20.02 -36.51
N ASP A 268 8.00 19.37 -35.55
CA ASP A 268 8.49 20.01 -34.35
C ASP A 268 9.90 19.60 -33.95
N LYS A 269 10.61 20.47 -33.25
CA LYS A 269 12.04 20.31 -32.96
C LYS A 269 12.33 19.55 -31.66
N PHE A 270 11.59 18.46 -31.41
CA PHE A 270 11.83 17.65 -30.22
C PHE A 270 13.23 17.03 -30.23
N ARG A 271 13.97 17.18 -29.13
CA ARG A 271 15.28 16.57 -28.92
C ARG A 271 15.11 15.17 -28.33
N ILE A 272 15.04 14.18 -29.21
CA ILE A 272 14.71 12.79 -28.86
C ILE A 272 15.82 11.85 -29.31
N GLU A 273 16.22 10.94 -28.41
CA GLU A 273 17.10 9.82 -28.71
C GLU A 273 16.32 8.52 -28.46
N LEU A 274 16.05 7.75 -29.53
CA LEU A 274 15.38 6.44 -29.44
C LEU A 274 16.42 5.33 -29.53
N ASN A 275 16.49 4.47 -28.53
CA ASN A 275 17.27 3.23 -28.57
C ASN A 275 16.36 2.00 -28.39
N HIS A 276 16.95 0.82 -28.21
CA HIS A 276 16.21 -0.45 -28.16
C HIS A 276 15.43 -0.67 -26.85
N THR A 277 15.80 0.04 -25.77
CA THR A 277 15.25 -0.11 -24.41
C THR A 277 14.53 1.14 -23.91
N HIS A 278 14.91 2.32 -24.40
CA HIS A 278 14.41 3.60 -23.92
C HIS A 278 14.19 4.63 -25.04
N LEU A 279 13.28 5.56 -24.76
CA LEU A 279 13.11 6.84 -25.43
C LEU A 279 13.59 7.94 -24.49
N LYS A 280 14.69 8.61 -24.82
CA LYS A 280 15.19 9.76 -24.05
C LYS A 280 14.66 11.05 -24.66
N LEU A 281 14.04 11.87 -23.83
CA LEU A 281 13.55 13.21 -24.16
C LEU A 281 14.39 14.25 -23.43
N THR A 282 15.03 15.13 -24.18
CA THR A 282 15.78 16.27 -23.64
C THR A 282 14.86 17.50 -23.63
N PRO A 283 14.71 18.21 -22.48
CA PRO A 283 13.85 19.38 -22.40
C PRO A 283 14.30 20.48 -23.36
N ASP A 284 13.34 21.08 -24.06
CA ASP A 284 13.53 22.24 -24.92
C ASP A 284 12.50 23.33 -24.59
N ARG A 285 12.98 24.50 -24.16
CA ARG A 285 12.13 25.63 -23.74
C ARG A 285 11.42 26.28 -24.93
N ASP A 286 11.97 26.16 -26.13
CA ASP A 286 11.38 26.75 -27.34
C ASP A 286 10.06 26.06 -27.74
N LEU A 287 9.76 24.90 -27.13
CA LEU A 287 8.53 24.14 -27.35
C LEU A 287 7.44 24.43 -26.31
N ILE A 288 7.63 25.42 -25.43
CA ILE A 288 6.66 25.85 -24.42
C ILE A 288 5.89 27.06 -24.96
N PHE A 289 4.57 26.93 -25.11
CA PHE A 289 3.70 28.01 -25.62
C PHE A 289 3.55 29.20 -24.67
N ASP A 290 3.55 28.94 -23.36
CA ASP A 290 3.60 29.97 -22.33
C ASP A 290 4.13 29.38 -21.01
N PRO A 291 5.37 29.70 -20.60
CA PRO A 291 5.94 29.22 -19.35
C PRO A 291 5.29 29.86 -18.11
N ASN A 292 4.49 30.92 -18.27
CA ASN A 292 3.84 31.66 -17.19
C ASN A 292 2.34 31.41 -17.09
N ASP A 293 1.71 30.65 -18.01
CA ASP A 293 0.27 30.38 -17.92
C ASP A 293 -0.01 29.48 -16.70
N PRO A 294 -0.60 30.00 -15.60
CA PRO A 294 -0.85 29.23 -14.39
C PRO A 294 -1.87 28.10 -14.61
N ARG A 295 -2.55 28.07 -15.77
CA ARG A 295 -3.54 27.07 -16.15
C ARG A 295 -2.93 25.86 -16.87
N THR A 296 -1.67 25.90 -17.30
CA THR A 296 -1.03 24.79 -18.03
C THR A 296 -0.49 23.71 -17.10
N TYR A 297 -0.30 24.02 -15.82
CA TYR A 297 -0.16 23.06 -14.75
C TYR A 297 -0.19 23.79 -13.41
N LEU A 298 -1.15 23.48 -12.53
CA LEU A 298 -0.85 23.54 -11.10
C LEU A 298 0.16 22.41 -10.88
N PRO A 299 1.42 22.66 -10.47
CA PRO A 299 2.25 21.58 -9.96
C PRO A 299 1.41 20.81 -8.92
N PRO A 300 1.60 19.48 -8.75
CA PRO A 300 1.09 18.85 -7.55
C PRO A 300 1.53 19.77 -6.41
N GLN A 301 0.55 20.32 -5.69
CA GLN A 301 0.82 21.27 -4.63
C GLN A 301 1.94 20.64 -3.80
N PRO A 302 3.03 21.37 -3.51
CA PRO A 302 4.05 20.83 -2.62
C PRO A 302 3.31 20.25 -1.43
N PRO A 303 3.57 18.98 -1.06
CA PRO A 303 2.75 18.27 -0.10
C PRO A 303 2.47 19.21 1.05
N SER A 304 1.19 19.40 1.36
CA SER A 304 0.76 20.25 2.46
C SER A 304 1.58 19.89 3.70
N GLU A 305 1.74 20.79 4.67
CA GLU A 305 2.46 20.45 5.91
C GLU A 305 1.91 19.16 6.53
N ALA A 306 0.60 18.93 6.43
CA ALA A 306 -0.06 17.69 6.80
C ALA A 306 0.40 16.46 5.98
N GLU A 307 0.65 16.59 4.68
CA GLU A 307 1.17 15.49 3.84
C GLU A 307 2.67 15.24 4.03
N LYS A 308 3.45 16.29 4.34
CA LYS A 308 4.87 16.16 4.73
C LYS A 308 4.98 15.46 6.08
N GLU A 309 4.18 15.88 7.05
CA GLU A 309 4.06 15.26 8.37
C GLU A 309 3.59 13.80 8.23
N LYS A 310 2.60 13.53 7.36
CA LYS A 310 2.15 12.17 7.03
C LYS A 310 3.25 11.30 6.41
N SER A 311 4.05 11.84 5.50
CA SER A 311 5.20 11.12 4.91
C SER A 311 6.29 10.84 5.94
N ALA A 312 6.62 11.81 6.79
CA ALA A 312 7.61 11.65 7.86
C ALA A 312 7.15 10.59 8.89
N ASN A 313 5.89 10.68 9.32
CA ASN A 313 5.24 9.73 10.23
C ASN A 313 5.20 8.30 9.66
N ARG A 314 5.05 8.17 8.34
CA ARG A 314 5.06 6.86 7.68
C ARG A 314 6.47 6.30 7.56
N ALA A 315 7.47 7.12 7.23
CA ALA A 315 8.86 6.69 7.14
C ALA A 315 9.38 6.12 8.47
N LEU A 316 9.04 6.78 9.58
CA LEU A 316 9.46 6.38 10.92
C LEU A 316 8.94 4.99 11.32
N LEU A 317 7.70 4.67 10.94
CA LEU A 317 7.11 3.35 11.19
C LEU A 317 7.56 2.31 10.16
N VAL A 318 7.92 2.70 8.93
CA VAL A 318 8.41 1.75 7.90
C VAL A 318 9.75 1.15 8.31
N ASP A 319 10.62 1.92 8.97
CA ASP A 319 11.86 1.38 9.53
C ASP A 319 11.60 0.37 10.66
N LEU A 320 10.50 0.54 11.41
CA LEU A 320 10.14 -0.32 12.53
C LEU A 320 9.41 -1.60 12.10
N LEU A 321 8.38 -1.45 11.28
CA LEU A 321 7.43 -2.51 10.91
C LEU A 321 7.63 -3.02 9.47
N GLY A 322 8.52 -2.42 8.69
CA GLY A 322 8.77 -2.79 7.29
C GLY A 322 7.52 -2.65 6.41
N SER A 323 7.29 -3.64 5.54
CA SER A 323 6.11 -3.70 4.67
C SER A 323 4.78 -3.82 5.43
N SER A 324 4.82 -4.15 6.73
CA SER A 324 3.65 -4.31 7.57
C SER A 324 2.96 -2.97 7.91
N VAL A 325 3.62 -1.82 7.69
CA VAL A 325 2.99 -0.49 7.76
C VAL A 325 1.88 -0.29 6.73
N GLU A 326 1.95 -0.99 5.60
CA GLU A 326 0.96 -0.87 4.54
C GLU A 326 -0.43 -1.42 4.94
N GLU A 327 -0.49 -2.20 6.03
CA GLU A 327 -1.71 -2.77 6.59
C GLU A 327 -2.41 -1.81 7.59
N LEU A 328 -1.81 -0.65 7.87
CA LEU A 328 -2.32 0.32 8.85
C LEU A 328 -2.98 1.53 8.19
N SER A 329 -4.13 1.95 8.70
CA SER A 329 -4.78 3.21 8.34
C SER A 329 -3.98 4.42 8.80
N ASP A 330 -4.19 5.55 8.12
CA ASP A 330 -3.52 6.82 8.44
C ASP A 330 -3.78 7.28 9.89
N SER A 331 -4.99 7.02 10.40
CA SER A 331 -5.36 7.32 11.80
C SER A 331 -4.54 6.48 12.79
N MET A 332 -4.31 5.20 12.48
CA MET A 332 -3.46 4.33 13.29
C MET A 332 -2.00 4.76 13.23
N ILE A 333 -1.49 5.12 12.06
CA ILE A 333 -0.12 5.64 11.89
C ILE A 333 0.08 6.88 12.77
N VAL A 334 -0.88 7.81 12.80
CA VAL A 334 -0.80 9.00 13.67
C VAL A 334 -0.83 8.63 15.16
N GLN A 335 -1.67 7.69 15.56
CA GLN A 335 -1.72 7.23 16.96
C GLN A 335 -0.44 6.50 17.38
N MET A 336 0.10 5.66 16.50
CA MET A 336 1.35 4.93 16.73
C MET A 336 2.53 5.89 16.84
N ASN A 337 2.65 6.91 15.99
CA ASN A 337 3.72 7.90 16.15
C ASN A 337 3.63 8.68 17.46
N LYS A 338 2.43 9.05 17.92
CA LYS A 338 2.26 9.68 19.26
C LYS A 338 2.71 8.77 20.40
N ILE A 339 2.52 7.46 20.26
CA ILE A 339 2.99 6.48 21.24
C ILE A 339 4.49 6.28 21.09
N TYR A 340 5.03 6.31 19.87
CA TYR A 340 6.45 6.14 19.59
C TYR A 340 7.26 7.23 20.28
N GLU A 341 6.80 8.48 20.17
CA GLU A 341 7.41 9.63 20.83
C GLU A 341 7.40 9.53 22.36
N LYS A 342 6.38 8.88 22.93
CA LYS A 342 6.17 8.78 24.38
C LYS A 342 6.85 7.56 25.02
N SER A 343 6.84 6.43 24.31
CA SER A 343 7.14 5.10 24.85
C SER A 343 8.24 4.37 24.09
N GLY A 344 8.61 4.84 22.90
CA GLY A 344 9.64 4.22 22.05
C GLY A 344 9.14 3.06 21.19
N ALA A 345 10.08 2.49 20.43
CA ALA A 345 9.86 1.49 19.39
C ALA A 345 9.32 0.14 19.91
N GLU A 346 9.80 -0.30 21.08
CA GLU A 346 9.53 -1.65 21.60
C GLU A 346 8.05 -1.87 21.94
N GLU A 347 7.38 -0.85 22.49
CA GLU A 347 5.97 -0.93 22.88
C GLU A 347 5.05 -1.02 21.66
N ILE A 348 5.41 -0.33 20.57
CA ILE A 348 4.66 -0.38 19.31
C ILE A 348 4.82 -1.71 18.60
N GLU A 349 6.04 -2.21 18.52
CA GLU A 349 6.30 -3.52 17.92
C GLU A 349 5.55 -4.61 18.69
N ALA A 350 5.58 -4.58 20.02
CA ALA A 350 4.85 -5.53 20.84
C ALA A 350 3.33 -5.41 20.68
N ALA A 351 2.78 -4.19 20.62
CA ALA A 351 1.36 -3.93 20.35
C ALA A 351 0.93 -4.51 19.01
N TYR A 352 1.73 -4.25 17.97
CA TYR A 352 1.49 -4.71 16.61
C TYR A 352 1.50 -6.25 16.52
N GLN A 353 2.56 -6.88 17.04
CA GLN A 353 2.68 -8.35 17.03
C GLN A 353 1.59 -9.02 17.86
N TYR A 354 1.23 -8.43 19.01
CA TYR A 354 0.15 -8.95 19.85
C TYR A 354 -1.20 -8.87 19.14
N ALA A 355 -1.54 -7.72 18.54
CA ALA A 355 -2.77 -7.57 17.78
C ALA A 355 -2.82 -8.54 16.61
N ARG A 356 -1.69 -8.76 15.91
CA ARG A 356 -1.62 -9.65 14.73
C ARG A 356 -1.87 -11.11 15.10
N LYS A 357 -1.39 -11.52 16.27
CA LYS A 357 -1.57 -12.89 16.78
C LYS A 357 -3.00 -13.17 17.26
N ASN A 358 -3.70 -12.16 17.80
CA ASN A 358 -4.97 -12.36 18.50
C ASN A 358 -6.19 -11.87 17.71
N ALA A 359 -6.03 -10.94 16.78
CA ALA A 359 -7.13 -10.43 15.96
C ALA A 359 -7.36 -11.31 14.72
N LYS A 360 -8.45 -12.09 14.71
CA LYS A 360 -8.81 -12.94 13.57
C LYS A 360 -9.53 -12.19 12.44
N GLU A 361 -10.34 -11.18 12.77
CA GLU A 361 -11.21 -10.51 11.79
C GLU A 361 -11.17 -8.97 11.86
N ASN A 362 -10.59 -8.39 12.92
CA ASN A 362 -10.53 -6.93 13.10
C ASN A 362 -9.19 -6.50 13.71
N PHE A 363 -8.13 -6.59 12.92
CA PHE A 363 -6.78 -6.23 13.34
C PHE A 363 -6.66 -4.78 13.80
N GLU A 364 -7.18 -3.81 13.03
CA GLU A 364 -7.10 -2.40 13.39
C GLU A 364 -7.89 -2.04 14.65
N GLY A 365 -9.11 -2.57 14.79
CA GLY A 365 -9.92 -2.34 15.98
C GLY A 365 -9.24 -2.88 17.24
N TYR A 366 -8.63 -4.06 17.13
CA TYR A 366 -7.91 -4.68 18.23
C TYR A 366 -6.61 -3.92 18.54
N LEU A 367 -5.82 -3.58 17.52
CA LEU A 367 -4.60 -2.78 17.66
C LEU A 367 -4.91 -1.41 18.27
N GLY A 368 -6.01 -0.76 17.88
CA GLY A 368 -6.40 0.51 18.49
C GLY A 368 -6.89 0.39 19.93
N ILE A 369 -7.46 -0.74 20.35
CA ILE A 369 -7.77 -0.99 21.77
C ILE A 369 -6.47 -1.21 22.56
N THR A 370 -5.57 -2.01 22.01
CA THR A 370 -4.23 -2.26 22.55
C THR A 370 -3.47 -0.94 22.73
N LEU A 371 -3.31 -0.14 21.69
CA LEU A 371 -2.60 1.15 21.76
C LEU A 371 -3.21 2.18 22.73
N ARG A 372 -4.48 2.04 23.12
CA ARG A 372 -5.17 2.96 24.06
C ARG A 372 -5.04 2.59 25.54
N ASN A 373 -4.53 1.40 25.89
CA ASN A 373 -4.51 0.92 27.27
C ASN A 373 -3.08 0.69 27.81
N PRO A 374 -2.37 1.70 28.31
CA PRO A 374 -0.95 1.55 28.68
C PRO A 374 -0.62 0.39 29.64
N ASP A 375 -1.59 -0.08 30.44
CA ASP A 375 -1.40 -1.17 31.40
C ASP A 375 -1.37 -2.57 30.75
N TRP A 376 -1.88 -2.73 29.51
CA TRP A 376 -1.89 -4.03 28.83
C TRP A 376 -0.46 -4.50 28.51
N TYR A 377 0.44 -3.57 28.17
CA TYR A 377 1.82 -3.89 27.78
C TYR A 377 2.62 -4.42 28.96
N ALA A 378 2.46 -3.81 30.15
CA ALA A 378 3.05 -4.29 31.38
C ALA A 378 2.59 -5.72 31.72
N GLY A 379 1.29 -5.99 31.59
CA GLY A 379 0.72 -7.34 31.80
C GLY A 379 1.23 -8.37 30.79
N LEU A 380 1.41 -7.98 29.52
CA LEU A 380 1.98 -8.85 28.49
C LEU A 380 3.43 -9.22 28.78
N LEU A 381 4.24 -8.24 29.22
CA LEU A 381 5.63 -8.43 29.58
C LEU A 381 5.79 -9.43 30.71
N GLU A 382 4.95 -9.35 31.74
CA GLU A 382 4.92 -10.34 32.83
C GLU A 382 4.50 -11.73 32.33
N ALA A 383 3.45 -11.82 31.50
CA ALA A 383 2.98 -13.07 30.93
C ALA A 383 4.06 -13.75 30.06
N ASN A 384 4.78 -12.96 29.25
CA ASN A 384 5.87 -13.46 28.40
C ASN A 384 7.06 -13.95 29.24
N LYS A 385 7.43 -13.23 30.32
CA LYS A 385 8.45 -13.69 31.27
C LYS A 385 8.07 -15.05 31.88
N LYS A 386 6.80 -15.19 32.29
CA LYS A 386 6.28 -16.45 32.86
C LYS A 386 6.28 -17.60 31.84
N ASN A 387 5.86 -17.34 30.60
CA ASN A 387 5.86 -18.35 29.53
C ASN A 387 7.28 -18.80 29.16
N LYS A 388 8.23 -17.86 29.07
CA LYS A 388 9.64 -18.18 28.79
C LYS A 388 10.25 -19.02 29.91
N ALA A 389 9.92 -18.74 31.17
CA ALA A 389 10.33 -19.57 32.31
C ALA A 389 9.75 -21.00 32.19
N LEU A 390 8.48 -21.13 31.86
CA LEU A 390 7.82 -22.44 31.68
C LEU A 390 8.39 -23.22 30.48
N GLU A 391 8.69 -22.57 29.36
CA GLU A 391 9.33 -23.23 28.22
C GLU A 391 10.74 -23.72 28.57
N THR A 392 11.49 -22.92 29.33
CA THR A 392 12.82 -23.31 29.82
C THR A 392 12.73 -24.54 30.73
N GLU A 393 11.76 -24.58 31.64
CA GLU A 393 11.50 -25.74 32.52
C GLU A 393 11.14 -27.00 31.72
N LYS A 394 10.31 -26.86 30.67
CA LYS A 394 9.97 -27.97 29.76
C LYS A 394 11.17 -28.48 28.99
N LEU A 395 12.01 -27.57 28.49
CA LEU A 395 13.21 -27.93 27.74
C LEU A 395 14.23 -28.64 28.63
N GLN A 396 14.43 -28.15 29.85
CA GLN A 396 15.27 -28.84 30.85
C GLN A 396 14.74 -30.23 31.19
N SER A 397 13.42 -30.35 31.43
CA SER A 397 12.78 -31.64 31.69
C SER A 397 12.95 -32.63 30.54
N LYS A 398 12.86 -32.14 29.29
CA LYS A 398 13.06 -32.95 28.09
C LYS A 398 14.52 -33.38 27.93
N LEU A 399 15.47 -32.46 28.14
CA LEU A 399 16.91 -32.74 28.04
C LEU A 399 17.33 -33.80 29.06
N ILE A 400 16.79 -33.71 30.29
CA ILE A 400 16.94 -34.74 31.31
C ILE A 400 16.37 -36.06 30.79
N ALA A 401 15.11 -36.10 30.33
CA ALA A 401 14.49 -37.33 29.85
C ALA A 401 15.23 -37.99 28.67
N ASP A 402 15.76 -37.20 27.73
CA ASP A 402 16.50 -37.69 26.58
C ASP A 402 17.91 -38.18 26.99
N SER A 403 18.60 -37.48 27.88
CA SER A 403 19.87 -37.97 28.46
C SER A 403 19.69 -39.32 29.16
N TRP A 404 18.55 -39.52 29.84
CA TRP A 404 18.22 -40.80 30.47
C TRP A 404 17.89 -41.90 29.45
N ARG A 405 17.36 -41.58 28.26
CA ARG A 405 17.10 -42.55 27.19
C ARG A 405 18.38 -43.15 26.62
N GLU A 406 19.44 -42.35 26.56
CA GLU A 406 20.76 -42.75 26.03
C GLU A 406 21.55 -43.64 26.99
N VAL A 407 21.27 -43.59 28.30
CA VAL A 407 21.86 -44.52 29.28
C VAL A 407 21.36 -45.93 29.03
N SER A 408 22.28 -46.86 28.82
CA SER A 408 21.97 -48.28 28.55
C SER A 408 21.22 -48.91 29.73
N ASN A 409 20.44 -49.98 29.47
CA ASN A 409 19.70 -50.66 30.52
C ASN A 409 20.61 -51.23 31.63
N GLU A 410 21.84 -51.59 31.29
CA GLU A 410 22.87 -52.07 32.22
C GLU A 410 23.39 -50.94 33.10
N GLU A 411 23.72 -49.77 32.54
CA GLU A 411 24.13 -48.60 33.31
C GLU A 411 23.01 -48.10 34.23
N ARG A 412 21.74 -48.12 33.76
CA ARG A 412 20.59 -47.78 34.62
C ARG A 412 20.46 -48.73 35.80
N LYS A 413 20.72 -50.02 35.58
CA LYS A 413 20.72 -51.04 36.64
C LYS A 413 21.84 -50.77 37.64
N THR A 414 23.05 -50.49 37.17
CA THR A 414 24.19 -50.14 38.03
C THR A 414 23.93 -48.87 38.85
N ILE A 415 23.33 -47.83 38.25
CA ILE A 415 22.95 -46.60 38.98
C ILE A 415 21.91 -46.92 40.06
N LYS A 416 20.88 -47.72 39.75
CA LYS A 416 19.87 -48.17 40.73
C LYS A 416 20.50 -48.95 41.88
N ASP A 417 21.38 -49.89 41.57
CA ASP A 417 22.06 -50.71 42.57
C ASP A 417 22.97 -49.85 43.47
N ASN A 418 23.72 -48.90 42.90
CA ASN A 418 24.55 -47.97 43.67
C ASN A 418 23.74 -47.06 44.59
N ILE A 419 22.61 -46.51 44.12
CA ILE A 419 21.71 -45.69 44.95
C ILE A 419 21.14 -46.53 46.09
N LYS A 420 20.71 -47.76 45.80
CA LYS A 420 20.18 -48.70 46.79
C LYS A 420 21.23 -49.02 47.86
N THR A 421 22.46 -49.37 47.46
CA THR A 421 23.55 -49.64 48.40
C THR A 421 23.91 -48.40 49.24
N GLY A 422 23.90 -47.21 48.65
CA GLY A 422 24.11 -45.95 49.37
C GLY A 422 23.04 -45.71 50.45
N LEU A 423 21.76 -45.92 50.10
CA LEU A 423 20.64 -45.80 51.05
C LEU A 423 20.73 -46.85 52.17
N GLU A 424 21.03 -48.10 51.84
CA GLU A 424 21.21 -49.17 52.83
C GLU A 424 22.36 -48.86 53.81
N LYS A 425 23.46 -48.27 53.33
CA LYS A 425 24.58 -47.83 54.16
C LYS A 425 24.21 -46.64 55.05
N LEU A 426 23.42 -45.69 54.55
CA LEU A 426 22.91 -44.58 55.35
C LEU A 426 22.02 -45.09 56.49
N LEU A 427 21.10 -46.01 56.17
CA LEU A 427 20.20 -46.62 57.16
C LEU A 427 20.94 -47.42 58.21
N SER A 428 21.96 -48.19 57.83
CA SER A 428 22.77 -48.94 58.79
C SER A 428 23.55 -48.00 59.72
N THR A 429 24.03 -46.86 59.21
CA THR A 429 24.68 -45.81 60.00
C THR A 429 23.71 -45.17 60.99
N ILE A 430 22.48 -44.85 60.55
CA ILE A 430 21.41 -44.32 61.42
C ILE A 430 21.05 -45.33 62.51
N ALA A 431 20.94 -46.62 62.16
CA ALA A 431 20.64 -47.69 63.11
C ALA A 431 21.76 -47.90 64.14
N GLN A 432 23.02 -47.84 63.73
CA GLN A 432 24.18 -47.97 64.61
C GLN A 432 24.32 -46.80 65.58
N LYS A 433 23.91 -45.59 65.18
CA LYS A 433 23.95 -44.38 66.03
C LYS A 433 22.88 -44.36 67.13
N LYS A 434 22.06 -45.42 67.31
CA LYS A 434 21.05 -45.58 68.39
C LYS A 434 20.23 -44.31 68.65
N LEU A 435 19.77 -43.64 67.59
CA LEU A 435 18.82 -42.54 67.71
C LEU A 435 17.50 -43.09 68.24
N ALA A 436 17.21 -42.84 69.51
CA ALA A 436 16.15 -43.49 70.30
C ALA A 436 14.72 -42.99 70.00
N ASN A 437 14.41 -42.61 68.76
CA ASN A 437 13.10 -42.09 68.36
C ASN A 437 12.46 -42.93 67.24
N PRO A 438 11.11 -42.93 67.07
CA PRO A 438 10.40 -43.81 66.14
C PRO A 438 10.59 -43.44 64.65
N LEU A 439 11.55 -42.57 64.35
CA LEU A 439 11.88 -42.09 63.02
C LEU A 439 12.32 -43.16 62.00
N PRO A 440 13.07 -44.23 62.38
CA PRO A 440 13.48 -45.25 61.41
C PRO A 440 12.30 -45.93 60.72
N LYS A 441 11.14 -45.99 61.39
CA LYS A 441 9.92 -46.60 60.84
C LYS A 441 9.18 -45.67 59.86
N ILE A 442 9.12 -44.37 60.17
CA ILE A 442 8.51 -43.34 59.32
C ILE A 442 9.37 -43.11 58.06
N ILE A 443 10.70 -43.13 58.19
CA ILE A 443 11.62 -42.99 57.06
C ILE A 443 11.56 -44.22 56.14
N ASN A 444 11.47 -45.43 56.69
CA ASN A 444 11.35 -46.67 55.89
C ASN A 444 10.04 -46.75 55.10
N GLU A 445 8.89 -46.45 55.74
CA GLU A 445 7.59 -46.70 55.12
C GLU A 445 7.16 -45.59 54.15
N VAL A 446 7.50 -44.31 54.42
CA VAL A 446 7.03 -43.18 53.61
C VAL A 446 8.04 -42.76 52.54
N THR A 447 9.34 -42.81 52.84
CA THR A 447 10.37 -42.24 51.94
C THR A 447 10.95 -43.26 50.99
N ILE A 448 11.23 -44.49 51.44
CA ILE A 448 11.96 -45.48 50.62
C ILE A 448 11.01 -46.22 49.67
N ASN A 449 9.85 -46.67 50.16
CA ASN A 449 8.84 -47.24 49.27
C ASN A 449 8.28 -46.18 48.31
N GLY A 450 8.20 -44.92 48.74
CA GLY A 450 7.87 -43.78 47.88
C GLY A 450 8.96 -43.49 46.83
N LEU A 451 10.24 -43.53 47.21
CA LEU A 451 11.39 -43.37 46.31
C LEU A 451 11.51 -44.51 45.30
N LEU A 452 11.33 -45.75 45.75
CA LEU A 452 11.38 -46.94 44.88
C LEU A 452 10.17 -47.01 43.94
N ALA A 453 8.97 -46.66 44.42
CA ALA A 453 7.77 -46.56 43.58
C ALA A 453 7.84 -45.39 42.59
N ALA A 454 8.46 -44.26 42.98
CA ALA A 454 8.71 -43.15 42.08
C ALA A 454 9.81 -43.45 41.03
N TYR A 455 10.62 -44.48 41.24
CA TYR A 455 11.67 -44.96 40.33
C TYR A 455 11.25 -46.16 39.45
N ASP A 456 9.98 -46.59 39.54
CA ASP A 456 9.41 -47.62 38.67
C ASP A 456 8.80 -46.97 37.40
N PHE A 457 9.57 -46.98 36.32
CA PHE A 457 9.37 -46.14 35.13
C PHE A 457 8.32 -46.64 34.12
N ASN A 458 7.52 -47.65 34.46
CA ASN A 458 6.53 -48.22 33.53
C ASN A 458 5.18 -47.46 33.48
N GLN A 459 5.05 -46.33 34.17
CA GLN A 459 3.81 -45.53 34.22
C GLN A 459 4.06 -44.11 33.67
N PRO A 460 3.59 -43.76 32.45
CA PRO A 460 3.94 -42.51 31.77
C PRO A 460 3.36 -41.21 32.37
N GLN A 461 2.59 -41.28 33.47
CA GLN A 461 1.66 -40.20 33.85
C GLN A 461 2.12 -39.27 34.99
N HIS A 462 3.38 -39.32 35.45
CA HIS A 462 3.80 -38.59 36.67
C HIS A 462 5.03 -37.67 36.55
N SER A 463 5.49 -37.32 35.34
CA SER A 463 6.74 -36.56 35.11
C SER A 463 6.89 -35.25 35.91
N HIS A 464 5.82 -34.45 36.07
CA HIS A 464 5.89 -33.18 36.82
C HIS A 464 6.04 -33.35 38.35
N LYS A 465 5.53 -34.45 38.92
CA LYS A 465 5.68 -34.73 40.37
C LYS A 465 7.09 -35.23 40.71
N HIS A 466 7.76 -35.90 39.78
CA HIS A 466 9.13 -36.40 39.96
C HIS A 466 10.18 -35.27 40.01
N PHE A 467 10.03 -34.22 39.19
CA PHE A 467 10.97 -33.09 39.17
C PHE A 467 10.94 -32.28 40.47
N ARG A 468 9.73 -31.99 40.99
CA ARG A 468 9.56 -31.32 42.29
C ARG A 468 10.17 -32.11 43.45
N PHE A 469 10.13 -33.44 43.37
CA PHE A 469 10.70 -34.31 44.41
C PHE A 469 12.23 -34.37 44.35
N HIS A 470 12.82 -34.43 43.16
CA HIS A 470 14.29 -34.35 42.99
C HIS A 470 14.86 -32.98 43.39
N SER A 471 14.15 -31.89 43.08
CA SER A 471 14.51 -30.54 43.55
C SER A 471 14.48 -30.46 45.08
N ALA A 472 13.41 -30.99 45.71
CA ALA A 472 13.29 -31.02 47.16
C ALA A 472 14.38 -31.87 47.85
N LEU A 473 14.79 -33.00 47.24
CA LEU A 473 15.90 -33.83 47.74
C LEU A 473 17.26 -33.14 47.58
N SER A 474 17.48 -32.44 46.48
CA SER A 474 18.69 -31.64 46.25
C SER A 474 18.77 -30.48 47.24
N GLU A 475 17.67 -29.75 47.45
CA GLU A 475 17.57 -28.67 48.42
C GLU A 475 17.73 -29.18 49.86
N ALA A 476 17.14 -30.33 50.20
CA ALA A 476 17.31 -30.95 51.50
C ALA A 476 18.75 -31.42 51.73
N SER A 477 19.40 -32.01 50.73
CA SER A 477 20.81 -32.44 50.80
C SER A 477 21.76 -31.25 50.91
N TYR A 478 21.48 -30.17 50.17
CA TYR A 478 22.24 -28.92 50.22
C TYR A 478 22.06 -28.19 51.55
N SER A 479 20.83 -28.19 52.09
CA SER A 479 20.53 -27.62 53.41
C SER A 479 21.21 -28.42 54.54
N LEU A 480 21.22 -29.76 54.44
CA LEU A 480 21.94 -30.62 55.38
C LEU A 480 23.44 -30.39 55.31
N TRP A 481 24.01 -30.28 54.11
CA TRP A 481 25.43 -29.95 53.93
C TRP A 481 25.78 -28.57 54.49
N LEU A 482 24.94 -27.54 54.25
CA LEU A 482 25.09 -26.20 54.82
C LEU A 482 25.04 -26.23 56.36
N MET A 483 24.14 -27.00 56.95
CA MET A 483 24.02 -27.14 58.42
C MET A 483 25.21 -27.89 59.04
N GLU A 484 25.75 -28.90 58.37
CA GLU A 484 26.97 -29.60 58.81
C GLU A 484 28.23 -28.75 58.66
N THR A 485 28.29 -27.92 57.61
CA THR A 485 29.48 -27.13 57.27
C THR A 485 29.52 -25.79 58.01
N PHE A 486 28.35 -25.21 58.34
CA PHE A 486 28.22 -23.90 58.98
C PHE A 486 27.13 -23.92 60.07
N PRO A 487 27.46 -24.36 61.30
CA PRO A 487 26.49 -24.51 62.39
C PRO A 487 25.81 -23.18 62.80
N ASP A 488 26.53 -22.06 62.70
CA ASP A 488 26.04 -20.73 63.08
C ASP A 488 25.04 -20.14 62.08
N TYR A 489 24.91 -20.75 60.89
CA TYR A 489 23.97 -20.31 59.84
C TYR A 489 22.51 -20.66 60.15
N ALA A 490 22.25 -21.54 61.13
CA ALA A 490 20.90 -22.00 61.49
C ALA A 490 20.02 -20.93 62.15
N ASN A 491 20.57 -19.76 62.51
CA ASN A 491 19.90 -18.74 63.30
C ASN A 491 19.50 -17.46 62.52
N GLN A 492 19.56 -17.45 61.19
CA GLN A 492 19.16 -16.27 60.39
C GLN A 492 17.86 -16.50 59.59
N PRO A 493 16.85 -15.61 59.70
CA PRO A 493 15.55 -15.82 59.07
C PRO A 493 15.42 -14.98 57.79
N THR A 494 15.95 -15.43 56.66
CA THR A 494 15.56 -14.85 55.36
C THR A 494 15.79 -15.84 54.23
N PHE A 495 14.71 -16.48 53.78
CA PHE A 495 14.42 -16.77 52.36
C PHE A 495 13.02 -17.41 52.29
N CYS A 496 12.04 -16.66 51.78
CA CYS A 496 10.71 -17.15 51.44
C CYS A 496 10.36 -16.66 50.05
N THR A 497 10.13 -17.58 49.09
CA THR A 497 9.15 -17.41 48.02
C THR A 497 8.63 -18.76 47.50
N HIS A 498 7.39 -19.06 47.89
CA HIS A 498 6.30 -19.74 47.17
C HIS A 498 6.52 -21.12 46.50
N ASP A 499 6.22 -22.20 47.23
CA ASP A 499 5.07 -23.13 47.01
C ASP A 499 5.33 -24.40 47.86
N GLU A 500 4.83 -24.39 49.09
CA GLU A 500 5.55 -24.94 50.24
C GLU A 500 4.63 -25.74 51.18
N SER A 501 4.14 -26.90 50.72
CA SER A 501 3.49 -27.86 51.64
C SER A 501 4.29 -29.15 51.82
N LEU A 502 5.06 -29.60 50.82
CA LEU A 502 5.88 -30.81 50.95
C LEU A 502 7.31 -30.51 51.41
N GLY A 503 7.93 -29.45 50.86
CA GLY A 503 9.26 -28.98 51.28
C GLY A 503 9.28 -28.51 52.73
N TRP A 504 8.23 -27.80 53.17
CA TRP A 504 8.07 -27.42 54.57
C TRP A 504 7.90 -28.61 55.50
N ASN A 505 7.20 -29.66 55.09
CA ASN A 505 7.07 -30.85 55.92
C ASN A 505 8.42 -31.54 56.11
N ILE A 506 9.27 -31.59 55.08
CA ILE A 506 10.62 -32.19 55.15
C ILE A 506 11.59 -31.27 55.89
N ALA A 507 11.63 -29.98 55.59
CA ALA A 507 12.49 -28.99 56.25
C ALA A 507 12.09 -28.79 57.72
N SER A 508 10.79 -28.81 58.05
CA SER A 508 10.30 -28.81 59.43
C SER A 508 10.63 -30.12 60.15
N LEU A 509 10.60 -31.27 59.47
CA LEU A 509 11.06 -32.54 60.04
C LEU A 509 12.56 -32.50 60.35
N LEU A 510 13.38 -31.98 59.42
CA LEU A 510 14.84 -31.85 59.55
C LEU A 510 15.23 -30.80 60.61
N HIS A 511 14.48 -29.71 60.72
CA HIS A 511 14.66 -28.71 61.77
C HIS A 511 14.30 -29.27 63.15
N LYS A 512 13.20 -30.02 63.27
CA LYS A 512 12.83 -30.74 64.52
C LYS A 512 13.84 -31.83 64.89
N LEU A 513 14.45 -32.47 63.90
CA LEU A 513 15.55 -33.43 64.07
C LEU A 513 16.82 -32.76 64.61
N ASN A 514 17.18 -31.58 64.09
CA ASN A 514 18.36 -30.86 64.56
C ASN A 514 18.19 -30.35 66.00
N GLN A 515 16.99 -29.87 66.35
CA GLN A 515 16.66 -29.44 67.72
C GLN A 515 16.57 -30.58 68.76
N SER A 516 16.55 -31.85 68.33
CA SER A 516 16.50 -33.00 69.24
C SER A 516 17.82 -33.77 69.33
N VAL A 517 18.84 -33.34 68.59
CA VAL A 517 20.20 -33.90 68.58
C VAL A 517 21.22 -32.97 69.26
N VAL A 518 20.93 -31.67 69.37
CA VAL A 518 21.55 -30.75 70.35
C VAL A 518 20.86 -30.92 71.69
#